data_AF-A0A357NDT0-F1
#
_entry.id   AF-A0A357NDT0-F1
#
_cell.length_a   1.000
_cell.length_b   1.000
_cell.length_c   1.000
_cell.angle_alpha   90.00
_cell.angle_beta   90.00
_cell.angle_gamma   90.00
#
_symmetry.space_group_name_H-M   'P 1'
#
loop_
_entity.id
_entity.type
_entity.pdbx_description
1 polymer ?
#
loop_
_entity_poly.entity_id
_entity_poly.type
_entity_poly.pdbx_seq_one_letter_code
_entity_poly.pdbx_strand_id
1 'polypeptide(L)'
;MVECQCNCGCEDELTKQLDKIIDEYRGQPSGLIQVLTKAQQLVGYLPKWVQVRIARGLGLSLQEVYGVCTFYAFFSLIPKGRHKISVCAGTACYV
;
A
#
# COMPACT_ATOMS: atom_id res chain seq x y z
N MET A 1 21.45 -19.50 5.54
CA MET A 1 22.56 -19.39 4.58
C MET A 1 21.91 -18.98 3.27
N VAL A 2 21.57 -17.70 3.08
CA VAL A 2 22.44 -16.58 2.64
C VAL A 2 23.10 -16.89 1.31
N GLU A 3 22.46 -16.44 0.25
CA GLU A 3 23.07 -16.00 -1.00
C GLU A 3 22.69 -14.50 -1.13
N CYS A 4 23.52 -13.62 -0.57
CA CYS A 4 24.54 -12.81 -1.26
C CYS A 4 24.00 -11.89 -2.37
N GLN A 5 23.70 -10.65 -1.96
CA GLN A 5 24.07 -9.37 -2.59
C GLN A 5 24.49 -9.41 -4.06
N CYS A 6 23.54 -9.11 -4.95
CA CYS A 6 23.81 -8.22 -6.07
C CYS A 6 22.64 -7.23 -6.20
N ASN A 7 22.95 -5.96 -5.99
CA ASN A 7 22.07 -4.80 -6.05
C ASN A 7 21.68 -4.48 -7.51
N CYS A 8 20.91 -5.34 -8.19
CA CYS A 8 20.51 -5.09 -9.57
C CYS A 8 19.11 -5.68 -9.90
N GLY A 9 18.04 -4.92 -9.58
CA GLY A 9 16.82 -4.92 -10.41
C GLY A 9 15.44 -5.33 -9.86
N CYS A 10 15.23 -5.60 -8.55
CA CYS A 10 13.88 -6.04 -8.10
C CYS A 10 12.93 -4.91 -7.68
N GLU A 11 13.45 -3.75 -7.23
CA GLU A 11 12.61 -2.58 -6.94
C GLU A 11 11.91 -2.05 -8.21
N ASP A 12 12.56 -2.16 -9.37
CA ASP A 12 12.06 -1.66 -10.65
C ASP A 12 10.79 -2.36 -11.15
N GLU A 13 10.67 -3.67 -10.99
CA GLU A 13 9.52 -4.43 -11.49
C GLU A 13 8.24 -4.10 -10.70
N LEU A 14 8.35 -4.06 -9.36
CA LEU A 14 7.28 -3.64 -8.46
C LEU A 14 6.86 -2.20 -8.73
N THR A 15 7.83 -1.32 -8.96
CA THR A 15 7.59 0.10 -9.24
C THR A 15 6.87 0.28 -10.58
N LYS A 16 7.27 -0.47 -11.63
CA LYS A 16 6.58 -0.46 -12.93
C LYS A 16 5.15 -0.97 -12.84
N GLN A 17 4.89 -2.01 -12.04
CA GLN A 17 3.54 -2.51 -11.83
C GLN A 17 2.67 -1.49 -11.06
N LEU A 18 3.25 -0.84 -10.05
CA LEU A 18 2.62 0.27 -9.33
C LEU A 18 2.28 1.43 -10.28
N ASP A 19 3.23 1.86 -11.10
CA ASP A 19 3.04 2.95 -12.07
C ASP A 19 1.93 2.62 -13.08
N LYS A 20 1.81 1.36 -13.55
CA LYS A 20 0.70 0.92 -14.41
C LYS A 20 -0.66 1.06 -13.73
N ILE A 21 -0.78 0.60 -12.49
CA ILE A 21 -2.02 0.70 -11.70
C ILE A 21 -2.36 2.17 -11.48
N ILE A 22 -1.37 2.99 -11.13
CA ILE A 22 -1.56 4.43 -10.91
C ILE A 22 -2.06 5.11 -12.21
N ASP A 23 -1.53 4.71 -13.37
CA ASP A 23 -1.94 5.25 -14.67
C ASP A 23 -3.41 4.93 -15.01
N GLU A 24 -3.88 3.72 -14.70
CA GLU A 24 -5.29 3.32 -14.90
C GLU A 24 -6.28 4.19 -14.08
N TYR A 25 -5.84 4.71 -12.94
CA TYR A 25 -6.67 5.51 -12.03
C TYR A 25 -6.30 7.01 -12.02
N ARG A 26 -5.46 7.47 -12.96
CA ARG A 26 -5.07 8.88 -13.06
C ARG A 26 -6.28 9.80 -13.21
N GLY A 27 -6.30 10.87 -12.43
CA GLY A 27 -7.32 11.92 -12.52
C GLY A 27 -8.64 11.64 -11.79
N GLN A 28 -8.77 10.49 -11.10
CA GLN A 28 -9.93 10.20 -10.27
C GLN A 28 -9.55 10.13 -8.78
N PRO A 29 -9.86 11.17 -7.97
CA PRO A 29 -9.58 11.15 -6.53
C PRO A 29 -10.36 10.05 -5.79
N SER A 30 -11.53 9.64 -6.33
CA SER A 30 -12.30 8.49 -5.86
C SER A 30 -11.53 7.16 -5.95
N GLY A 31 -10.55 7.06 -6.84
CA GLY A 31 -9.72 5.86 -7.04
C GLY A 31 -8.62 5.65 -6.01
N LEU A 32 -8.35 6.63 -5.13
CA LEU A 32 -7.22 6.57 -4.18
C LEU A 32 -7.23 5.31 -3.32
N ILE A 33 -8.39 4.92 -2.78
CA ILE A 33 -8.53 3.73 -1.93
C ILE A 33 -8.23 2.45 -2.72
N GLN A 34 -8.63 2.39 -3.99
CA GLN A 34 -8.38 1.24 -4.85
C GLN A 34 -6.90 1.11 -5.18
N VAL A 35 -6.25 2.22 -5.53
CA VAL A 35 -4.81 2.27 -5.78
C VAL A 35 -4.02 1.86 -4.54
N LEU A 36 -4.38 2.38 -3.36
CA LEU A 36 -3.73 2.01 -2.09
C LEU A 36 -3.93 0.52 -1.76
N THR A 37 -5.11 -0.04 -2.03
CA THR A 37 -5.40 -1.45 -1.80
C THR A 37 -4.58 -2.35 -2.71
N LYS A 38 -4.50 -2.02 -4.01
CA LYS A 38 -3.66 -2.73 -4.99
C LYS A 38 -2.17 -2.62 -4.65
N ALA A 39 -1.70 -1.43 -4.28
CA ALA A 39 -0.34 -1.19 -3.81
C ALA A 39 -0.01 -2.07 -2.59
N GLN A 40 -0.94 -2.16 -1.63
CA GLN A 40 -0.76 -3.01 -0.44
C GLN A 40 -0.72 -4.49 -0.78
N GLN A 41 -1.48 -4.95 -1.78
CA GLN A 41 -1.44 -6.35 -2.22
C GLN A 41 -0.11 -6.71 -2.89
N LEU A 42 0.49 -5.77 -3.64
CA LEU A 42 1.77 -5.98 -4.30
C LEU A 42 2.95 -5.95 -3.33
N VAL A 43 2.99 -4.95 -2.44
CA VAL A 43 4.16 -4.68 -1.57
C VAL A 43 3.98 -5.31 -0.18
N GLY A 44 2.74 -5.61 0.23
CA GLY A 44 2.39 -6.14 1.56
C GLY A 44 2.28 -5.08 2.67
N TYR A 45 2.93 -3.93 2.48
CA TYR A 45 2.90 -2.76 3.37
C TYR A 45 3.07 -1.47 2.57
N LEU A 46 2.73 -0.32 3.16
CA LEU A 46 2.82 0.99 2.50
C LEU A 46 3.91 1.87 3.13
N PRO A 47 5.17 1.76 2.67
CA PRO A 47 6.23 2.66 3.06
C PRO A 47 6.04 4.06 2.46
N LYS A 48 6.75 5.05 3.02
CA LYS A 48 6.65 6.46 2.61
C LYS A 48 6.93 6.69 1.11
N TRP A 49 7.85 5.93 0.51
CA TRP A 49 8.18 6.08 -0.91
C TRP A 49 7.01 5.68 -1.82
N VAL A 50 6.24 4.65 -1.48
CA VAL A 50 5.02 4.25 -2.21
C VAL A 50 3.98 5.36 -2.11
N GLN A 51 3.77 5.92 -0.92
CA GLN A 51 2.81 7.00 -0.70
C GLN A 51 3.16 8.27 -1.50
N VAL A 52 4.44 8.66 -1.53
CA VAL A 52 4.92 9.79 -2.35
C VAL A 52 4.65 9.55 -3.83
N ARG A 53 4.85 8.30 -4.30
CA ARG A 53 4.66 7.96 -5.72
C ARG A 53 3.20 7.97 -6.12
N ILE A 54 2.31 7.44 -5.27
CA ILE A 54 0.85 7.50 -5.44
C ILE A 54 0.36 8.94 -5.41
N ALA A 55 0.84 9.75 -4.47
CA ALA A 55 0.49 11.17 -4.37
C ALA A 55 0.86 11.93 -5.66
N ARG A 56 2.07 11.72 -6.19
CA ARG A 56 2.51 12.30 -7.46
C ARG A 56 1.70 11.82 -8.65
N GLY A 57 1.37 10.53 -8.69
CA GLY A 57 0.63 9.94 -9.80
C GLY A 57 -0.84 10.37 -9.86
N LEU A 58 -1.48 10.59 -8.71
CA LEU A 58 -2.87 11.04 -8.61
C LEU A 58 -2.99 12.58 -8.52
N GLY A 59 -1.88 13.31 -8.37
CA GLY A 59 -1.88 14.76 -8.20
C GLY A 59 -2.42 15.24 -6.85
N LEU A 60 -2.36 14.38 -5.82
CA LEU A 60 -2.86 14.68 -4.47
C LEU A 60 -1.73 15.11 -3.53
N SER A 61 -2.09 15.80 -2.45
CA SER A 61 -1.10 16.14 -1.43
C SER A 61 -0.67 14.90 -0.64
N LEU A 62 0.59 14.88 -0.19
CA LEU A 62 1.09 13.79 0.64
C LEU A 62 0.27 13.65 1.94
N GLN A 63 -0.23 14.77 2.47
CA GLN A 63 -1.00 14.79 3.70
C GLN A 63 -2.33 14.05 3.56
N GLU A 64 -3.02 14.22 2.43
CA GLU A 64 -4.28 13.50 2.17
C GLU A 64 -4.05 11.98 2.09
N VAL A 65 -3.02 11.56 1.34
CA VAL A 65 -2.67 10.13 1.21
C VAL A 65 -2.29 9.54 2.57
N TYR A 66 -1.49 10.26 3.35
CA TYR A 66 -1.09 9.85 4.69
C TYR A 66 -2.30 9.76 5.64
N GLY A 67 -3.19 10.76 5.60
CA GLY A 67 -4.42 10.79 6.37
C GLY A 67 -5.28 9.55 6.11
N VAL A 68 -5.53 9.21 4.85
CA VAL A 68 -6.29 8.02 4.46
C VAL A 68 -5.61 6.73 4.92
N CYS A 69 -4.28 6.63 4.79
CA CYS A 69 -3.51 5.46 5.26
C CYS A 69 -3.62 5.26 6.77
N THR A 70 -3.67 6.35 7.56
CA THR A 70 -3.80 6.27 9.02
C THR A 70 -5.25 6.14 9.50
N PHE A 71 -6.21 6.64 8.73
CA PHE A 71 -7.63 6.62 9.08
C PHE A 71 -8.23 5.20 8.96
N TYR A 72 -7.88 4.47 7.91
CA TYR A 72 -8.38 3.12 7.69
C TYR A 72 -7.46 2.07 8.35
N ALA A 73 -7.99 1.34 9.33
CA ALA A 73 -7.30 0.24 10.02
C ALA A 73 -6.88 -0.93 9.10
N PHE A 74 -7.38 -0.95 7.85
CA PHE A 74 -7.00 -1.93 6.83
C PHE A 74 -5.57 -1.71 6.30
N PHE A 75 -5.09 -0.47 6.28
CA PHE A 75 -3.76 -0.16 5.76
C PHE A 75 -2.68 -0.35 6.81
N SER A 76 -1.51 -0.79 6.38
CA SER A 76 -0.39 -1.11 7.27
C SER A 76 0.87 -0.40 6.78
N LEU A 77 1.38 0.52 7.60
CA LEU A 77 2.64 1.23 7.31
C LEU A 77 3.88 0.40 7.65
N ILE A 78 3.72 -0.63 8.47
CA ILE A 78 4.78 -1.50 8.98
C ILE A 78 4.64 -2.87 8.30
N PRO A 79 5.75 -3.55 7.96
CA PRO A 79 5.71 -4.91 7.44
C PRO A 79 4.89 -5.83 8.35
N LYS A 80 3.87 -6.46 7.77
CA LYS A 80 3.03 -7.46 8.44
C LYS A 80 3.64 -8.84 8.23
N GLY A 81 3.58 -9.69 9.25
CA GLY A 81 3.98 -11.09 9.14
C GLY A 81 3.11 -11.86 8.15
N ARG A 82 3.53 -13.08 7.79
CA ARG A 82 2.85 -13.96 6.81
C ARG A 82 1.38 -14.25 7.14
N HIS A 83 1.01 -14.22 8.42
CA HIS A 83 -0.35 -14.50 8.88
C HIS A 83 -0.97 -13.23 9.48
N LYS A 84 -2.06 -12.74 8.87
CA LYS A 84 -2.91 -11.71 9.45
C LYS A 84 -4.05 -12.39 10.20
N ILE A 85 -4.05 -12.29 11.53
CA ILE A 85 -5.14 -12.77 12.38
C ILE A 85 -5.97 -11.55 12.78
N SER A 86 -7.26 -11.57 12.43
CA SER A 86 -8.23 -10.55 12.83
C SER A 86 -9.27 -11.20 13.71
N VAL A 87 -9.38 -10.76 14.96
CA VAL A 87 -10.35 -11.28 15.93
C VAL A 87 -11.51 -10.30 16.04
N CYS A 88 -12.73 -10.81 15.97
CA CYS A 88 -13.92 -10.01 16.22
C CYS A 88 -14.04 -9.72 17.72
N ALA A 89 -13.98 -8.45 18.09
CA ALA A 89 -14.17 -7.98 19.47
C ALA A 89 -15.60 -7.45 19.74
N GLY A 90 -16.56 -7.79 18.86
CA GLY A 90 -17.96 -7.39 19.03
C GLY A 90 -18.70 -8.30 20.03
N THR A 91 -19.76 -7.79 20.64
CA THR A 91 -20.61 -8.55 21.58
C THR A 91 -21.25 -9.79 20.93
N ALA A 92 -21.49 -9.77 19.62
CA ALA A 92 -22.00 -10.91 18.87
C ALA A 92 -21.00 -12.09 18.79
N CYS A 93 -19.70 -11.80 18.87
CA CYS A 93 -18.64 -12.81 18.80
C CYS A 93 -18.24 -13.34 20.18
N TYR A 94 -18.87 -12.83 21.24
CA TYR A 94 -18.60 -13.18 22.64
C TYR A 94 -19.61 -14.21 23.20
N VAL A 95 -20.50 -14.77 22.36
CA VAL A 95 -21.54 -15.72 22.79
C VAL A 95 -21.10 -17.18 22.69
#